data_AF-A0A8C3UAV0-F1
#
_entry.id   AF-A0A8C3UAV0-F1
#
_cell.length_a   1.000
_cell.length_b   1.000
_cell.length_c   1.000
_cell.angle_alpha   90.00
_cell.angle_beta   90.00
_cell.angle_gamma   90.00
#
_symmetry.space_group_name_H-M   'P 1'
#
loop_
_entity.id
_entity.type
_entity.pdbx_description
1 polymer ?
#
loop_
_entity_poly.entity_id
_entity_poly.type
_entity_poly.pdbx_seq_one_letter_code
_entity_poly.pdbx_strand_id
1 'polypeptide(L)'
;MEECKASPAGRSDVELGPGAVGGERECAEAQGEAVVSPCRMLLRAAVLAVHAGLLAALRPGDPNVCSQGCWEGCPSAGCPQGRGEEEHCPPWWHRVVYRTEYRQAIRTDYRRRYQCCQGYYESRDSCVPHCSQECVHGRCVAPELCQCEPGWRGPSCSSKCDEQSWGPDCGQRCQCHHGAPCDPLTGVCSCPPGFTDPLCRQPCPPGTYGQGCHLSCPCHHQAPCNASTGACLCPPGLSGPL
;
A
#
# COMPACT_ATOMS: atom_id res chain seq x y z
N MET A 1 17.50 1.83 17.30
CA MET A 1 17.70 1.15 16.00
C MET A 1 16.58 1.68 15.11
N GLU A 2 16.87 2.72 14.32
CA GLU A 2 15.90 3.31 13.39
C GLU A 2 15.67 2.29 12.26
N GLU A 3 14.48 1.69 12.18
CA GLU A 3 14.12 0.81 11.07
C GLU A 3 13.87 1.65 9.80
N CYS A 4 14.85 1.64 8.90
CA CYS A 4 14.73 2.18 7.55
C CYS A 4 13.73 1.32 6.74
N LYS A 5 12.47 1.75 6.62
CA LYS A 5 11.43 1.05 5.81
C LYS A 5 11.24 1.76 4.47
N ALA A 6 11.36 1.01 3.37
CA ALA A 6 10.91 1.46 2.05
C ALA A 6 9.38 1.69 2.12
N SER A 7 8.94 2.93 1.87
CA SER A 7 7.56 3.36 2.13
C SER A 7 6.51 2.53 1.37
N PRO A 8 5.45 2.04 2.02
CA PRO A 8 4.15 1.91 1.39
C PRO A 8 3.40 3.25 1.50
N ALA A 9 2.89 3.75 0.39
CA ALA A 9 2.03 4.92 0.36
C ALA A 9 0.77 4.67 1.22
N GLY A 10 0.65 5.38 2.34
CA GLY A 10 -0.48 5.28 3.27
C GLY A 10 -1.32 6.56 3.30
N ARG A 11 -2.57 6.45 2.90
CA ARG A 11 -3.64 7.45 3.13
C ARG A 11 -4.21 7.21 4.53
N SER A 12 -4.29 8.25 5.36
CA SER A 12 -4.91 8.17 6.69
C SER A 12 -6.24 8.92 6.70
N ASP A 13 -7.34 8.17 6.79
CA ASP A 13 -8.65 8.71 7.11
C ASP A 13 -8.78 8.95 8.62
N VAL A 14 -9.44 10.05 8.99
CA VAL A 14 -9.64 10.48 10.37
C VAL A 14 -11.11 10.28 10.74
N GLU A 15 -11.39 9.37 11.67
CA GLU A 15 -12.70 9.32 12.36
C GLU A 15 -12.72 10.26 13.58
N LEU A 16 -13.91 10.82 13.83
CA LEU A 16 -14.26 11.71 14.93
C LEU A 16 -15.32 11.02 15.80
N GLY A 17 -15.05 10.88 17.11
CA GLY A 17 -16.01 10.38 18.10
C GLY A 17 -16.39 11.45 19.13
N PRO A 18 -17.62 11.46 19.67
CA PRO A 18 -18.10 12.48 20.61
C PRO A 18 -17.57 12.30 22.05
N GLY A 19 -17.40 13.42 22.77
CA GLY A 19 -16.97 13.49 24.17
C GLY A 19 -18.12 13.59 25.19
N ALA A 20 -17.82 13.25 26.45
CA ALA A 20 -18.75 12.96 27.55
C ALA A 20 -19.71 14.08 27.99
N VAL A 21 -20.86 13.66 28.54
CA VAL A 21 -21.96 14.48 29.09
C VAL A 21 -21.75 14.71 30.60
N GLY A 22 -21.72 15.98 31.03
CA GLY A 22 -21.83 16.37 32.45
C GLY A 22 -23.23 16.94 32.73
N GLY A 23 -23.82 16.61 33.88
CA GLY A 23 -25.12 17.14 34.30
C GLY A 23 -24.99 17.96 35.58
N GLU A 24 -25.57 19.15 35.59
CA GLU A 24 -25.71 20.00 36.78
C GLU A 24 -27.12 19.83 37.38
N ARG A 25 -27.26 20.12 38.67
CA ARG A 25 -28.55 20.05 39.37
C ARG A 25 -29.06 21.48 39.56
N GLU A 26 -30.23 21.79 39.00
CA GLU A 26 -30.91 23.07 39.20
C GLU A 26 -32.21 22.82 39.99
N CYS A 27 -32.54 23.67 40.96
CA CYS A 27 -33.82 23.60 41.68
C CYS A 27 -34.92 24.23 40.78
N ALA A 28 -36.04 23.53 40.58
CA ALA A 28 -37.12 23.94 39.67
C ALA A 28 -38.40 24.27 40.43
N GLU A 29 -39.02 25.40 40.09
CA GLU A 29 -40.26 25.90 40.67
C GLU A 29 -41.46 25.13 40.11
N ALA A 30 -42.32 24.60 40.98
CA ALA A 30 -43.54 23.91 40.58
C ALA A 30 -44.61 24.94 40.17
N GLN A 31 -44.80 25.16 38.87
CA GLN A 31 -45.99 25.86 38.39
C GLN A 31 -47.17 24.89 38.39
N GLY A 32 -48.22 25.26 39.14
CA GLY A 32 -49.40 24.45 39.35
C GLY A 32 -50.33 24.37 38.14
N GLU A 33 -51.10 23.29 38.09
CA GLU A 33 -52.36 23.24 37.35
C GLU A 33 -53.49 22.92 38.32
N ALA A 34 -54.49 23.79 38.33
CA ALA A 34 -55.77 23.55 39.00
C ALA A 34 -56.78 23.05 37.96
N VAL A 35 -57.30 21.84 38.14
CA VAL A 35 -58.68 21.51 37.75
C VAL A 35 -59.28 20.57 38.80
N VAL A 36 -60.36 21.03 39.44
CA VAL A 36 -61.16 20.29 40.42
C VAL A 36 -62.10 19.33 39.69
N SER A 37 -62.19 18.06 40.12
CA SER A 37 -63.50 17.41 40.27
C SER A 37 -63.48 16.17 41.18
N PRO A 38 -64.47 15.96 42.07
CA PRO A 38 -64.42 14.95 43.12
C PRO A 38 -65.29 13.72 42.80
N CYS A 39 -64.77 12.50 42.99
CA CYS A 39 -65.56 11.36 43.47
C CYS A 39 -64.74 10.09 43.72
N ARG A 40 -64.97 9.49 44.91
CA ARG A 40 -64.76 8.07 45.30
C ARG A 40 -63.31 7.60 45.51
N MET A 41 -62.87 7.56 46.76
CA MET A 41 -62.98 6.42 47.71
C MET A 41 -61.99 5.28 47.43
N LEU A 42 -60.94 5.24 48.28
CA LEU A 42 -60.33 4.07 48.93
C LEU A 42 -60.12 2.78 48.11
N LEU A 43 -58.86 2.33 47.95
CA LEU A 43 -58.39 0.97 48.32
C LEU A 43 -56.96 0.66 47.80
N ARG A 44 -56.09 0.27 48.75
CA ARG A 44 -54.92 -0.66 48.64
C ARG A 44 -53.64 -0.08 48.02
N ALA A 45 -52.53 0.11 48.72
CA ALA A 45 -51.85 -0.72 49.74
C ALA A 45 -51.56 -2.16 49.27
N ALA A 46 -50.59 -2.28 48.36
CA ALA A 46 -49.74 -3.42 48.01
C ALA A 46 -49.04 -2.98 46.71
N VAL A 47 -47.76 -2.65 46.63
CA VAL A 47 -46.63 -3.59 46.65
C VAL A 47 -45.36 -2.78 46.95
N LEU A 48 -44.99 -2.68 48.22
CA LEU A 48 -43.59 -2.55 48.61
C LEU A 48 -43.18 -3.92 49.13
N ALA A 49 -42.50 -4.72 48.31
CA ALA A 49 -41.60 -5.79 48.71
C ALA A 49 -41.17 -6.64 47.49
N VAL A 50 -40.31 -6.08 46.65
CA VAL A 50 -39.23 -6.87 46.02
C VAL A 50 -37.95 -6.05 46.17
N HIS A 51 -37.49 -5.98 47.42
CA HIS A 51 -36.11 -5.60 47.70
C HIS A 51 -35.17 -6.66 47.14
N ALA A 52 -33.96 -6.19 46.83
CA ALA A 52 -32.70 -6.94 46.85
C ALA A 52 -32.36 -7.79 45.62
N GLY A 53 -31.67 -7.15 44.68
CA GLY A 53 -30.75 -7.82 43.77
C GLY A 53 -29.88 -6.78 43.07
N LEU A 54 -28.60 -6.71 43.45
CA LEU A 54 -27.52 -5.90 42.85
C LEU A 54 -27.37 -4.43 43.32
N LEU A 55 -27.07 -4.27 44.61
CA LEU A 55 -26.01 -3.31 44.99
C LEU A 55 -24.67 -4.06 44.87
N ALA A 56 -24.01 -3.94 43.73
CA ALA A 56 -22.60 -4.26 43.59
C ALA A 56 -21.79 -2.98 43.83
N ALA A 57 -21.04 -3.02 44.93
CA ALA A 57 -20.14 -1.99 45.40
C ALA A 57 -19.16 -1.47 44.33
N LEU A 58 -19.10 -0.15 44.17
CA LEU A 58 -17.88 0.52 43.72
C LEU A 58 -17.30 1.28 44.92
N ARG A 59 -16.02 0.99 45.19
CA ARG A 59 -15.26 1.43 46.37
C ARG A 59 -14.98 2.94 46.32
N PRO A 60 -14.87 3.64 47.46
CA PRO A 60 -14.67 5.09 47.52
C PRO A 60 -13.19 5.49 47.35
N GLY A 61 -12.53 5.01 46.29
CA GLY A 61 -11.08 5.18 46.09
C GLY A 61 -10.63 5.56 44.67
N ASP A 62 -11.51 6.04 43.81
CA ASP A 62 -11.13 6.47 42.45
C ASP A 62 -10.73 7.96 42.40
N PRO A 63 -9.56 8.31 41.81
CA PRO A 63 -8.92 9.63 41.91
C PRO A 63 -9.56 10.76 41.07
N ASN A 64 -10.78 10.59 40.56
CA ASN A 64 -11.45 11.60 39.71
C ASN A 64 -12.76 12.16 40.32
N VAL A 65 -12.92 12.09 41.64
CA VAL A 65 -13.95 12.87 42.36
C VAL A 65 -13.30 14.09 42.99
N CYS A 66 -13.39 15.24 42.32
CA CYS A 66 -13.10 16.52 42.94
C CYS A 66 -14.34 16.98 43.73
N SER A 67 -14.36 16.70 45.04
CA SER A 67 -15.17 17.49 45.98
C SER A 67 -14.42 18.80 46.23
N GLN A 68 -14.82 19.89 45.56
CA GLN A 68 -14.46 21.25 45.98
C GLN A 68 -15.04 21.48 47.39
N GLY A 69 -14.38 22.10 48.36
CA GLY A 69 -13.08 22.72 48.38
C GLY A 69 -12.98 23.47 49.70
N CYS A 70 -12.33 22.87 50.70
CA CYS A 70 -11.65 23.65 51.73
C CYS A 70 -10.19 23.62 51.34
N TRP A 71 -9.68 24.70 50.75
CA TRP A 71 -8.25 24.97 50.84
C TRP A 71 -8.01 26.44 51.20
N GLU A 72 -7.19 26.55 52.22
CA GLU A 72 -6.72 27.73 52.91
C GLU A 72 -5.89 28.59 51.94
N GLY A 73 -6.16 29.90 51.93
CA GLY A 73 -5.44 30.82 51.05
C GLY A 73 -6.07 32.19 50.91
N CYS A 74 -6.59 32.77 52.00
CA CYS A 74 -6.96 34.19 52.04
C CYS A 74 -5.81 35.00 52.66
N PRO A 75 -5.07 35.83 51.91
CA PRO A 75 -4.43 37.00 52.45
C PRO A 75 -5.49 38.09 52.62
N SER A 76 -5.61 38.58 53.83
CA SER A 76 -6.53 39.61 54.30
C SER A 76 -6.56 40.88 53.44
N ALA A 77 -7.68 41.11 52.74
CA ALA A 77 -8.45 42.36 52.76
C ALA A 77 -9.69 42.25 51.86
N GLY A 78 -10.85 42.06 52.48
CA GLY A 78 -12.16 42.51 51.97
C GLY A 78 -12.70 41.86 50.70
N CYS A 79 -13.44 40.76 50.83
CA CYS A 79 -14.57 40.51 49.94
C CYS A 79 -15.87 40.86 50.67
N PRO A 80 -16.73 41.70 50.09
CA PRO A 80 -17.95 42.16 50.74
C PRO A 80 -18.93 41.00 50.89
N GLN A 81 -19.65 41.04 52.01
CA GLN A 81 -20.63 40.07 52.43
C GLN A 81 -21.78 39.98 51.42
N GLY A 82 -21.65 39.08 50.44
CA GLY A 82 -22.75 38.64 49.61
C GLY A 82 -23.62 37.71 50.45
N ARG A 83 -24.79 38.20 50.89
CA ARG A 83 -25.88 37.33 51.34
C ARG A 83 -26.32 36.50 50.13
N GLY A 84 -25.83 35.28 50.04
CA GLY A 84 -26.46 34.21 49.28
C GLY A 84 -26.96 33.20 50.30
N GLU A 85 -28.28 33.10 50.46
CA GLU A 85 -28.90 32.01 51.21
C GLU A 85 -28.46 30.70 50.57
N GLU A 86 -27.77 29.85 51.34
CA GLU A 86 -27.54 28.47 50.94
C GLU A 86 -28.87 27.72 51.07
N GLU A 87 -29.67 27.76 50.00
CA GLU A 87 -30.93 27.01 49.92
C GLU A 87 -30.62 25.50 49.95
N HIS A 88 -30.80 24.92 51.14
CA HIS A 88 -30.84 23.48 51.34
C HIS A 88 -32.11 22.91 50.66
N CYS A 89 -32.03 22.55 49.38
CA CYS A 89 -33.12 21.86 48.67
C CYS A 89 -33.33 20.44 49.29
N PRO A 90 -34.56 20.06 49.72
CA PRO A 90 -34.88 18.72 50.22
C PRO A 90 -34.56 17.60 49.22
N PRO A 91 -34.32 16.34 49.66
CA PRO A 91 -33.84 15.24 48.81
C PRO A 91 -34.74 14.81 47.63
N TRP A 92 -35.92 15.44 47.47
CA TRP A 92 -36.92 15.15 46.45
C TRP A 92 -37.15 16.33 45.49
N TRP A 93 -36.34 17.39 45.55
CA TRP A 93 -36.56 18.65 44.81
C TRP A 93 -35.46 19.04 43.81
N HIS A 94 -34.56 18.14 43.46
CA HIS A 94 -33.53 18.38 42.45
C HIS A 94 -34.03 17.94 41.08
N ARG A 95 -33.99 18.82 40.09
CA ARG A 95 -34.08 18.42 38.68
C ARG A 95 -32.66 18.37 38.13
N VAL A 96 -32.23 17.21 37.65
CA VAL A 96 -30.97 17.11 36.90
C VAL A 96 -31.22 17.75 35.54
N VAL A 97 -30.54 18.87 35.26
CA VAL A 97 -30.57 19.54 33.96
C VAL A 97 -29.23 19.25 33.30
N TYR A 98 -29.27 18.48 32.21
CA TYR A 98 -28.07 18.21 31.44
C TYR A 98 -27.81 19.39 30.51
N ARG A 99 -26.65 20.03 30.68
CA ARG A 99 -26.17 21.06 29.77
C ARG A 99 -25.02 20.49 28.96
N THR A 100 -25.16 20.51 27.64
CA THR A 100 -24.06 20.10 26.75
C THR A 100 -23.00 21.19 26.76
N GLU A 101 -21.90 20.93 27.45
CA GLU A 101 -20.72 21.80 27.43
C GLU A 101 -19.75 21.34 26.33
N TYR A 102 -19.49 22.23 25.38
CA TYR A 102 -18.56 21.96 24.28
C TYR A 102 -17.17 22.42 24.69
N ARG A 103 -16.26 21.48 24.97
CA ARG A 103 -14.83 21.80 25.10
C ARG A 103 -14.15 21.70 23.74
N GLN A 104 -13.44 22.76 23.35
CA GLN A 104 -12.54 22.67 22.21
C GLN A 104 -11.29 21.91 22.64
N ALA A 105 -11.03 20.79 21.97
CA ALA A 105 -9.78 20.05 22.12
C ALA A 105 -8.96 20.25 20.84
N ILE A 106 -7.73 20.75 21.00
CA ILE A 106 -6.77 20.77 19.89
C ILE A 106 -6.25 19.34 19.73
N ARG A 107 -6.57 18.71 18.60
CA ARG A 107 -6.03 17.41 18.23
C ARG A 107 -4.80 17.63 17.36
N THR A 108 -3.62 17.51 17.96
CA THR A 108 -2.36 17.57 17.23
C THR A 108 -2.20 16.28 16.42
N ASP A 109 -2.33 16.37 15.10
CA ASP A 109 -1.99 15.26 14.21
C ASP A 109 -0.52 15.40 13.78
N TYR A 110 0.25 14.34 13.96
CA TYR A 110 1.65 14.31 13.54
C TYR A 110 1.73 13.57 12.21
N ARG A 111 2.07 14.30 11.13
CA ARG A 111 2.39 13.66 9.84
C ARG A 111 3.73 12.93 10.01
N ARG A 112 3.71 11.59 9.95
CA ARG A 112 4.94 10.80 9.93
C ARG A 112 5.72 11.15 8.66
N ARG A 113 6.89 11.77 8.83
CA ARG A 113 7.84 11.96 7.73
C ARG A 113 8.68 10.68 7.62
N TYR A 114 8.46 9.91 6.57
CA TYR A 114 9.32 8.77 6.26
C TYR A 114 10.68 9.30 5.79
N GLN A 115 11.76 8.83 6.41
CA GLN A 115 13.11 9.13 5.95
C GLN A 115 13.57 8.00 5.03
N CYS A 116 14.18 8.35 3.91
CA CYS A 116 14.74 7.37 3.00
C CYS A 116 15.97 6.69 3.60
N CYS A 117 16.13 5.40 3.31
CA CYS A 117 17.28 4.61 3.71
C CYS A 117 18.57 5.18 3.07
N GLN A 118 19.72 4.83 3.61
CA GLN A 118 21.01 5.18 3.01
C GLN A 118 21.08 4.67 1.55
N GLY A 119 21.56 5.53 0.64
CA GLY A 119 21.64 5.24 -0.79
C GLY A 119 20.36 5.51 -1.57
N TYR A 120 19.32 6.06 -0.93
CA TYR A 120 18.11 6.55 -1.59
C TYR A 120 17.96 8.05 -1.37
N TYR A 121 17.44 8.77 -2.35
CA TYR A 121 17.12 10.19 -2.25
C TYR A 121 15.60 10.41 -2.33
N GLU A 122 15.14 11.48 -1.69
CA GLU A 122 13.72 11.84 -1.66
C GLU A 122 13.35 12.59 -2.96
N SER A 123 12.40 12.06 -3.72
CA SER A 123 11.86 12.68 -4.93
C SER A 123 10.35 12.48 -4.96
N ARG A 124 9.58 13.58 -4.98
CA ARG A 124 8.10 13.57 -5.04
C ARG A 124 7.46 12.59 -4.05
N ASP A 125 7.83 12.71 -2.76
CA ASP A 125 7.36 11.84 -1.67
C ASP A 125 7.68 10.34 -1.85
N SER A 126 8.65 10.00 -2.69
CA SER A 126 9.14 8.64 -2.93
C SER A 126 10.65 8.55 -2.68
N CYS A 127 11.10 7.40 -2.19
CA CYS A 127 12.53 7.10 -2.06
C CYS A 127 13.03 6.46 -3.35
N VAL A 128 13.87 7.17 -4.09
CA VAL A 128 14.46 6.72 -5.35
C VAL A 128 15.89 6.27 -5.09
N PRO A 129 16.33 5.10 -5.58
CA PRO A 129 17.70 4.65 -5.37
C PRO A 129 18.71 5.56 -6.09
N HIS A 130 19.84 5.79 -5.44
CA HIS A 130 20.96 6.53 -5.99
C HIS A 130 21.96 5.55 -6.61
N CYS A 131 22.33 5.79 -7.86
CA CYS A 131 23.42 5.08 -8.54
C CYS A 131 24.51 6.10 -8.88
N SER A 132 25.76 5.86 -8.48
CA SER A 132 26.90 6.74 -8.76
C SER A 132 27.22 6.82 -10.26
N GLN A 133 26.99 5.73 -10.96
CA GLN A 133 27.01 5.67 -12.42
C GLN A 133 25.58 5.63 -12.94
N GLU A 134 25.35 6.33 -14.05
CA GLU A 134 24.09 6.23 -14.75
C GLU A 134 23.95 4.84 -15.40
N CYS A 135 22.77 4.24 -15.26
CA CYS A 135 22.42 3.00 -15.96
C CYS A 135 22.06 3.36 -17.41
N VAL A 136 23.02 3.23 -18.35
CA VAL A 136 22.87 3.73 -19.74
C VAL A 136 21.71 3.05 -20.47
N HIS A 137 21.69 1.71 -20.43
CA HIS A 137 20.62 0.87 -20.99
C HIS A 137 19.91 0.11 -19.87
N GLY A 138 19.37 0.84 -18.90
CA GLY A 138 18.74 0.22 -17.74
C GLY A 138 18.15 1.22 -16.76
N ARG A 139 17.80 0.72 -15.58
CA ARG A 139 17.27 1.55 -14.49
C ARG A 139 17.93 1.21 -13.16
N CYS A 140 18.09 2.22 -12.32
CA CYS A 140 18.57 2.04 -10.95
C CYS A 140 17.44 1.39 -10.12
N VAL A 141 17.65 0.17 -9.62
CA VAL A 141 16.65 -0.59 -8.85
C VAL A 141 16.97 -0.65 -7.36
N ALA A 142 18.25 -0.49 -7.01
CA ALA A 142 18.73 -0.36 -5.64
C ALA A 142 20.01 0.51 -5.66
N PRO A 143 20.53 0.94 -4.50
CA PRO A 143 21.74 1.75 -4.44
C PRO A 143 22.89 1.05 -5.16
N GLU A 144 23.49 1.74 -6.11
CA GLU A 144 24.58 1.21 -6.95
C GLU A 144 24.25 -0.06 -7.76
N LEU A 145 22.96 -0.41 -7.91
CA LEU A 145 22.52 -1.59 -8.64
C LEU A 145 21.60 -1.19 -9.81
N CYS A 146 22.13 -1.38 -11.01
CA CYS A 146 21.37 -1.27 -12.25
C CYS A 146 20.71 -2.60 -12.60
N GLN A 147 19.48 -2.52 -13.09
CA GLN A 147 18.83 -3.59 -13.83
C GLN A 147 18.92 -3.24 -15.32
N CYS A 148 19.63 -4.05 -16.10
CA CYS A 148 19.84 -3.78 -17.52
C CYS A 148 18.65 -4.20 -18.38
N GLU A 149 18.46 -3.46 -19.46
CA GLU A 149 17.58 -3.86 -20.55
C GLU A 149 18.13 -5.12 -21.24
N PRO A 150 17.26 -5.91 -21.91
CA PRO A 150 17.72 -7.07 -22.66
C PRO A 150 18.81 -6.71 -23.66
N GLY A 151 19.83 -7.56 -23.80
CA GLY A 151 20.95 -7.35 -24.70
C GLY A 151 22.09 -6.49 -24.13
N TRP A 152 21.98 -6.04 -22.88
CA TRP A 152 23.00 -5.28 -22.18
C TRP A 152 23.37 -5.91 -20.83
N ARG A 153 24.61 -5.65 -20.38
CA ARG A 153 25.19 -6.12 -19.12
C ARG A 153 26.21 -5.14 -18.57
N GLY A 154 26.67 -5.47 -17.37
CA GLY A 154 27.69 -4.74 -16.63
C GLY A 154 27.07 -3.80 -15.60
N PRO A 155 27.88 -3.23 -14.70
CA PRO A 155 27.40 -2.44 -13.56
C PRO A 155 26.62 -1.19 -13.98
N SER A 156 26.92 -0.62 -15.16
CA SER A 156 26.24 0.56 -15.73
C SER A 156 25.42 0.24 -16.98
N CYS A 157 25.20 -1.04 -17.31
CA CYS A 157 24.48 -1.46 -18.52
C CYS A 157 25.05 -0.86 -19.82
N SER A 158 26.37 -0.69 -19.89
CA SER A 158 27.07 -0.06 -21.02
C SER A 158 27.65 -1.07 -22.01
N SER A 159 27.73 -2.35 -21.63
CA SER A 159 28.28 -3.41 -22.47
C SER A 159 27.17 -4.25 -23.07
N LYS A 160 27.23 -4.50 -24.39
CA LYS A 160 26.30 -5.44 -25.04
C LYS A 160 26.58 -6.88 -24.61
N CYS A 161 25.58 -7.75 -24.77
CA CYS A 161 25.76 -9.18 -24.65
C CYS A 161 26.71 -9.73 -25.72
N ASP A 162 27.41 -10.80 -25.36
CA ASP A 162 28.17 -11.60 -26.30
C ASP A 162 27.22 -12.41 -27.18
N GLU A 163 27.66 -12.80 -28.37
CA GLU A 163 26.89 -13.55 -29.40
C GLU A 163 26.30 -14.90 -28.93
N GLN A 164 26.67 -15.37 -27.72
CA GLN A 164 26.24 -16.63 -27.11
C GLN A 164 25.33 -16.43 -25.89
N SER A 165 24.94 -15.18 -25.61
CA SER A 165 24.11 -14.80 -24.48
C SER A 165 23.05 -13.76 -24.87
N TRP A 166 21.91 -13.76 -24.17
CA TRP A 166 20.80 -12.86 -24.46
C TRP A 166 19.99 -12.56 -23.20
N GLY A 167 19.03 -11.64 -23.32
CA GLY A 167 18.14 -11.25 -22.24
C GLY A 167 18.75 -10.20 -21.31
N PRO A 168 18.06 -9.85 -20.20
CA PRO A 168 18.55 -8.86 -19.25
C PRO A 168 19.81 -9.38 -18.55
N ASP A 169 20.80 -8.50 -18.41
CA ASP A 169 22.11 -8.81 -17.83
C ASP A 169 22.86 -9.97 -18.53
N CYS A 170 22.43 -10.34 -19.75
CA CYS A 170 22.91 -11.49 -20.51
C CYS A 170 22.83 -12.81 -19.73
N GLY A 171 21.82 -12.95 -18.86
CA GLY A 171 21.66 -14.12 -18.00
C GLY A 171 21.22 -15.40 -18.74
N GLN A 172 20.76 -15.29 -20.00
CA GLN A 172 20.33 -16.43 -20.80
C GLN A 172 21.41 -16.84 -21.80
N ARG A 173 21.55 -18.15 -22.04
CA ARG A 173 22.47 -18.70 -23.04
C ARG A 173 21.74 -18.97 -24.36
N CYS A 174 22.37 -18.65 -25.49
CA CYS A 174 21.87 -19.02 -26.81
C CYS A 174 21.82 -20.56 -26.96
N GLN A 175 20.71 -21.09 -27.49
CA GLN A 175 20.51 -22.53 -27.72
C GLN A 175 20.80 -22.95 -29.18
N CYS A 176 21.48 -22.10 -29.93
CA CYS A 176 21.73 -22.27 -31.35
C CYS A 176 22.74 -23.38 -31.63
N HIS A 177 22.46 -24.17 -32.67
CA HIS A 177 23.40 -25.17 -33.18
C HIS A 177 24.43 -24.55 -34.14
N HIS A 178 25.49 -25.31 -34.44
CA HIS A 178 26.56 -24.93 -35.36
C HIS A 178 27.32 -23.64 -34.98
N GLY A 179 27.27 -23.25 -33.71
CA GLY A 179 27.91 -22.02 -33.23
C GLY A 179 27.27 -20.76 -33.80
N ALA A 180 26.03 -20.85 -34.29
CA ALA A 180 25.31 -19.70 -34.80
C ALA A 180 25.09 -18.66 -33.69
N PRO A 181 25.30 -17.36 -33.96
CA PRO A 181 25.02 -16.32 -33.00
C PRO A 181 23.52 -16.17 -32.77
N CYS A 182 23.12 -15.69 -31.60
CA CYS A 182 21.74 -15.32 -31.35
C CYS A 182 21.57 -13.83 -31.11
N ASP A 183 20.38 -13.34 -31.46
CA ASP A 183 19.97 -11.98 -31.19
C ASP A 183 20.01 -11.72 -29.66
N PRO A 184 20.75 -10.72 -29.19
CA PRO A 184 20.97 -10.48 -27.76
C PRO A 184 19.69 -10.01 -27.04
N LEU A 185 18.68 -9.52 -27.77
CA LEU A 185 17.41 -9.04 -27.24
C LEU A 185 16.39 -10.19 -27.14
N THR A 186 16.27 -11.00 -28.18
CA THR A 186 15.19 -12.01 -28.33
C THR A 186 15.67 -13.46 -28.14
N GLY A 187 16.96 -13.72 -28.28
CA GLY A 187 17.53 -15.08 -28.26
C GLY A 187 17.35 -15.88 -29.55
N VAL A 188 16.82 -15.27 -30.62
CA VAL A 188 16.60 -15.93 -31.91
C VAL A 188 17.93 -16.17 -32.63
N CYS A 189 18.13 -17.38 -33.15
CA CYS A 189 19.37 -17.75 -33.81
C CYS A 189 19.46 -17.19 -35.23
N SER A 190 20.61 -16.65 -35.59
CA SER A 190 20.92 -16.29 -36.97
C SER A 190 21.54 -17.48 -37.68
N CYS A 191 20.69 -18.37 -38.22
CA CYS A 191 21.14 -19.63 -38.78
C CYS A 191 21.99 -19.47 -40.04
N PRO A 192 23.06 -20.28 -40.21
CA PRO A 192 23.81 -20.34 -41.45
C PRO A 192 22.92 -20.89 -42.58
N PRO A 193 23.19 -20.53 -43.84
CA PRO A 193 22.39 -20.98 -44.98
C PRO A 193 22.41 -22.49 -45.10
N GLY A 194 21.24 -23.09 -45.36
CA GLY A 194 21.05 -24.53 -45.42
C GLY A 194 20.53 -25.17 -44.14
N PHE A 195 20.26 -24.38 -43.10
CA PHE A 195 19.62 -24.81 -41.86
C PHE A 195 18.31 -24.08 -41.60
N THR A 196 17.41 -24.78 -40.92
CA THR A 196 16.07 -24.30 -40.56
C THR A 196 16.09 -23.51 -39.25
N ASP A 197 15.27 -22.46 -39.21
CA ASP A 197 14.94 -21.73 -37.98
C ASP A 197 14.06 -22.59 -37.05
N PRO A 198 14.03 -22.33 -35.73
CA PRO A 198 14.68 -21.22 -35.02
C PRO A 198 16.01 -21.57 -34.33
N LEU A 199 16.44 -22.84 -34.33
CA LEU A 199 17.62 -23.30 -33.58
C LEU A 199 18.77 -23.81 -34.46
N CYS A 200 18.62 -23.76 -35.79
CA CYS A 200 19.59 -24.26 -36.76
C CYS A 200 19.87 -25.76 -36.62
N ARG A 201 18.92 -26.52 -36.07
CA ARG A 201 19.14 -27.95 -35.74
C ARG A 201 19.01 -28.86 -36.95
N GLN A 202 18.05 -28.57 -37.83
CA GLN A 202 17.78 -29.41 -39.00
C GLN A 202 18.24 -28.72 -40.28
N PRO A 203 18.81 -29.46 -41.24
CA PRO A 203 19.08 -28.94 -42.57
C PRO A 203 17.77 -28.59 -43.29
N CYS A 204 17.86 -27.80 -44.36
CA CYS A 204 16.69 -27.46 -45.17
C CYS A 204 16.01 -28.69 -45.76
N PRO A 205 14.66 -28.71 -45.79
CA PRO A 205 13.94 -29.78 -46.46
C PRO A 205 14.24 -29.76 -47.97
N PRO A 206 14.14 -30.93 -48.64
CA PRO A 206 14.39 -31.03 -50.08
C PRO A 206 13.53 -30.03 -50.88
N GLY A 207 14.15 -29.35 -51.84
CA GLY A 207 13.49 -28.34 -52.67
C GLY A 207 13.50 -26.92 -52.09
N THR A 208 14.12 -26.71 -50.93
CA THR A 208 14.37 -25.39 -50.36
C THR A 208 15.84 -25.16 -50.04
N TYR A 209 16.26 -23.89 -50.03
CA TYR A 209 17.64 -23.49 -49.76
C TYR A 209 17.71 -22.09 -49.13
N GLY A 210 18.94 -21.69 -48.76
CA GLY A 210 19.23 -20.37 -48.22
C GLY A 210 19.06 -20.27 -46.71
N GLN A 211 19.03 -19.03 -46.19
CA GLN A 211 18.84 -18.77 -44.77
C GLN A 211 17.37 -18.98 -44.38
N GLY A 212 17.11 -19.73 -43.31
CA GLY A 212 15.75 -20.10 -42.89
C GLY A 212 15.00 -21.01 -43.88
N CYS A 213 15.66 -21.48 -44.95
CA CYS A 213 15.06 -22.30 -46.00
C CYS A 213 13.85 -21.65 -46.70
N HIS A 214 13.84 -20.31 -46.77
CA HIS A 214 12.73 -19.55 -47.37
C HIS A 214 12.78 -19.49 -48.90
N LEU A 215 13.87 -19.92 -49.53
CA LEU A 215 14.01 -19.93 -51.00
C LEU A 215 13.70 -21.31 -51.54
N SER A 216 12.96 -21.38 -52.66
CA SER A 216 12.65 -22.64 -53.34
C SER A 216 13.64 -22.89 -54.48
N CYS A 217 14.06 -24.14 -54.64
CA CYS A 217 15.10 -24.48 -55.59
C CYS A 217 14.65 -24.28 -57.04
N PRO A 218 15.45 -23.59 -57.88
CA PRO A 218 15.04 -23.23 -59.24
C PRO A 218 15.20 -24.40 -60.25
N CYS A 219 15.54 -25.60 -59.77
CA CYS A 219 15.96 -26.71 -60.61
C CYS A 219 14.82 -27.35 -61.40
N HIS A 220 15.09 -27.72 -62.65
CA HIS A 220 14.12 -28.43 -63.48
C HIS A 220 13.90 -29.88 -63.00
N HIS A 221 12.71 -30.42 -63.30
CA HIS A 221 12.31 -31.79 -62.94
C HIS A 221 12.43 -32.14 -61.44
N GLN A 222 12.33 -31.15 -60.55
CA GLN A 222 12.48 -31.33 -59.10
C GLN A 222 13.83 -31.97 -58.73
N ALA A 223 14.89 -31.68 -59.51
CA ALA A 223 16.23 -32.14 -59.19
C ALA A 223 16.66 -31.62 -57.80
N PRO A 224 17.40 -32.43 -57.02
CA PRO A 224 17.90 -32.00 -55.73
C PRO A 224 18.86 -30.82 -55.89
N CYS A 225 18.83 -29.92 -54.92
CA CYS A 225 19.65 -28.71 -54.88
C CYS A 225 20.48 -28.69 -53.60
N ASN A 226 21.59 -27.97 -53.62
CA ASN A 226 22.38 -27.70 -52.43
C ASN A 226 21.59 -26.76 -51.49
N ALA A 227 21.37 -27.19 -50.24
CA ALA A 227 20.60 -26.44 -49.26
C ALA A 227 21.19 -25.06 -48.90
N SER A 228 22.51 -24.88 -49.00
CA SER A 228 23.17 -23.62 -48.67
C SER A 228 23.22 -22.65 -49.85
N THR A 229 23.49 -23.15 -51.06
CA THR A 229 23.73 -22.30 -52.24
C THR A 229 22.59 -22.26 -53.25
N GLY A 230 21.69 -23.25 -53.23
CA GLY A 230 20.64 -23.42 -54.23
C GLY A 230 21.11 -24.03 -55.54
N ALA A 231 22.39 -24.41 -55.65
CA ALA A 231 22.96 -25.00 -56.86
C ALA A 231 22.35 -26.38 -57.14
N CYS A 232 21.91 -26.61 -58.37
CA CYS A 232 21.27 -27.85 -58.80
C CYS A 232 22.28 -29.00 -58.91
N LEU A 233 21.93 -30.16 -58.35
CA LEU A 233 22.72 -31.39 -58.45
C LEU A 233 22.21 -32.18 -59.64
N CYS A 234 22.87 -32.02 -60.79
CA CYS A 234 22.52 -32.72 -62.03
C CYS A 234 22.98 -34.19 -61.99
N PRO A 235 22.17 -35.14 -62.49
CA PRO A 235 22.64 -36.51 -62.67
C PRO A 235 23.72 -36.58 -63.77
N PRO A 236 24.52 -37.67 -63.80
CA PRO A 236 25.61 -37.81 -64.76
C PRO A 236 25.13 -37.63 -66.21
N GLY A 237 25.78 -36.74 -66.95
CA GLY A 237 25.47 -36.46 -68.38
C GLY A 237 24.61 -35.22 -68.64
N LEU A 238 24.15 -34.51 -67.60
CA LEU A 238 23.48 -33.21 -67.72
C LEU A 238 24.33 -32.11 -67.07
N SER A 239 24.38 -30.93 -67.69
CA SER A 239 25.07 -29.75 -67.16
C SER A 239 24.29 -28.48 -67.52
N GLY A 240 24.07 -27.61 -66.54
CA GLY A 240 23.35 -26.36 -66.74
C GLY A 240 23.18 -25.61 -65.42
N PRO A 241 22.71 -24.35 -65.46
CA PRO A 241 22.45 -23.56 -64.26
C PRO A 241 21.12 -23.91 -63.56
N LEU A 242 20.22 -24.69 -64.21
CA LEU A 242 18.88 -25.04 -63.75
C LEU A 242 18.59 -26.52 -64.00
#